data_AF-A0A2A5M6D1-F1
#
_entry.id   AF-A0A2A5M6D1-F1
#
_cell.length_a   1.000
_cell.length_b   1.000
_cell.length_c   1.000
_cell.angle_alpha   90.00
_cell.angle_beta   90.00
_cell.angle_gamma   90.00
#
_symmetry.space_group_name_H-M   'P 1'
#
loop_
_entity.id
_entity.type
_entity.pdbx_description
1 polymer ?
#
loop_
_entity_poly.entity_id
_entity_poly.type
_entity_poly.pdbx_seq_one_letter_code
_entity_poly.pdbx_strand_id
1 'polypeptide(L)'
;MQNVQIVENMLKLQQKLNDETNGISWKEGYTKEGKLISWRRCIYMECAELIDSFAWKHWKNISEPTNWENVRIEIVDIWHFILSLLLENKKQDFHLFATEIASVSVFQDFCKEENKPSENQSEIYGILNDIELII
;
A
#
# COMPACT_ATOMS: atom_id res chain seq x y z
N MET A 1 -20.05 -1.80 -8.87
CA MET A 1 -20.60 -2.52 -7.69
C MET A 1 -19.63 -3.55 -7.14
N GLN A 2 -19.00 -4.42 -7.96
CA GLN A 2 -18.07 -5.44 -7.46
C GLN A 2 -16.83 -4.87 -6.74
N ASN A 3 -16.13 -3.89 -7.32
CA ASN A 3 -14.92 -3.31 -6.70
C ASN A 3 -15.22 -2.57 -5.38
N VAL A 4 -16.38 -1.90 -5.30
CA VAL A 4 -16.83 -1.26 -4.04
C VAL A 4 -16.96 -2.29 -2.94
N GLN A 5 -17.60 -3.44 -3.21
CA GLN A 5 -17.76 -4.48 -2.19
C GLN A 5 -16.41 -5.07 -1.74
N ILE A 6 -15.46 -5.23 -2.68
CA ILE A 6 -14.12 -5.74 -2.37
C ILE A 6 -13.37 -4.76 -1.46
N VAL A 7 -13.34 -3.47 -1.83
CA VAL A 7 -12.68 -2.43 -1.03
C VAL A 7 -13.33 -2.26 0.34
N GLU A 8 -14.66 -2.32 0.41
CA GLU A 8 -15.40 -2.26 1.67
C GLU A 8 -15.02 -3.42 2.60
N ASN A 9 -14.86 -4.63 2.05
CA ASN A 9 -14.39 -5.78 2.81
C ASN A 9 -12.96 -5.60 3.30
N MET A 10 -12.05 -5.08 2.46
CA MET A 10 -10.68 -4.77 2.87
C MET A 10 -10.63 -3.73 4.01
N LEU A 11 -11.43 -2.66 3.92
CA LEU A 11 -11.53 -1.66 4.99
C LEU A 11 -12.02 -2.26 6.32
N LYS A 12 -13.02 -3.16 6.28
CA LYS A 12 -13.51 -3.86 7.48
C LYS A 12 -12.44 -4.77 8.09
N LEU A 13 -11.71 -5.50 7.25
CA LEU A 13 -10.61 -6.35 7.70
C LEU A 13 -9.47 -5.52 8.28
N GLN A 14 -9.12 -4.39 7.66
CA GLN A 14 -8.08 -3.49 8.16
C GLN A 14 -8.47 -2.88 9.51
N GLN A 15 -9.72 -2.43 9.67
CA GLN A 15 -10.21 -1.92 10.95
C GLN A 15 -10.06 -2.99 12.05
N LYS A 16 -10.51 -4.23 11.77
CA LYS A 16 -10.37 -5.34 12.71
C LYS A 16 -8.90 -5.61 13.07
N LEU A 17 -8.02 -5.68 12.07
CA LEU A 17 -6.60 -5.93 12.28
C LEU A 17 -5.95 -4.83 13.13
N ASN A 18 -6.26 -3.56 12.86
CA ASN A 18 -5.74 -2.43 13.62
C ASN A 18 -6.25 -2.46 15.07
N ASP A 19 -7.53 -2.80 15.29
CA ASP A 19 -8.10 -2.91 16.63
C ASP A 19 -7.43 -4.03 17.45
N GLU A 20 -7.20 -5.19 16.83
CA GLU A 20 -6.53 -6.34 17.47
C GLU A 20 -5.06 -6.02 17.79
N THR A 21 -4.35 -5.41 16.84
CA THR A 21 -2.91 -5.11 16.95
C THR A 21 -2.66 -3.95 17.90
N ASN A 22 -3.30 -2.81 17.67
CA ASN A 22 -2.98 -1.53 18.29
C ASN A 22 -3.96 -1.15 19.42
N GLY A 23 -5.08 -1.85 19.57
CA GLY A 23 -6.16 -1.50 20.50
C GLY A 23 -7.18 -0.54 19.91
N ILE A 24 -8.42 -0.59 20.41
CA ILE A 24 -9.60 0.10 19.82
C ILE A 24 -9.41 1.62 19.65
N SER A 25 -8.58 2.25 20.49
CA SER A 25 -8.27 3.68 20.46
C SER A 25 -7.11 4.05 19.53
N TRP A 26 -6.63 3.17 18.64
CA TRP A 26 -5.47 3.44 17.78
C TRP A 26 -5.58 4.70 16.92
N LYS A 27 -6.80 5.14 16.61
CA LYS A 27 -7.08 6.38 15.87
C LYS A 27 -6.69 7.66 16.63
N GLU A 28 -6.40 7.56 17.92
CA GLU A 28 -5.83 8.65 18.73
C GLU A 28 -4.33 8.85 18.45
N GLY A 29 -3.73 8.03 17.58
CA GLY A 29 -2.34 8.14 17.15
C GLY A 29 -1.35 7.33 18.00
N TYR A 30 -1.83 6.52 18.95
CA TYR A 30 -1.00 5.69 19.80
C TYR A 30 -1.57 4.27 19.95
N THR A 31 -0.69 3.27 20.09
CA THR A 31 -1.10 1.90 20.42
C THR A 31 -1.50 1.77 21.90
N LYS A 32 -2.12 0.65 22.26
CA LYS A 32 -2.45 0.26 23.64
C LYS A 32 -1.23 0.15 24.57
N GLU A 33 -0.02 0.03 24.01
CA GLU A 33 1.27 0.08 24.72
C GLU A 33 1.91 1.49 24.73
N GLY A 34 1.23 2.51 24.20
CA GLY A 34 1.70 3.89 24.19
C GLY A 34 2.74 4.21 23.11
N LYS A 35 2.88 3.38 22.06
CA LYS A 35 3.75 3.70 20.92
C LYS A 35 3.05 4.63 19.94
N LEU A 36 3.75 5.69 19.51
CA LEU A 36 3.27 6.60 18.47
C LEU A 36 3.10 5.85 17.14
N ILE A 37 1.93 5.99 16.53
CA ILE A 37 1.59 5.47 15.22
C ILE A 37 1.89 6.55 14.18
N SER A 38 2.55 6.17 13.09
CA SER A 38 2.78 7.06 11.95
C SER A 38 2.64 6.26 10.67
N TRP A 39 1.43 6.23 10.13
CA TRP A 39 1.14 5.46 8.90
C TRP A 39 1.95 5.95 7.70
N ARG A 40 2.21 7.26 7.62
CA ARG A 40 3.12 7.82 6.60
C ARG A 40 4.52 7.25 6.70
N ARG A 41 5.03 7.03 7.92
CA ARG A 41 6.32 6.35 8.14
C ARG A 41 6.28 4.91 7.70
N CYS A 42 5.21 4.18 8.03
CA CYS A 42 5.05 2.81 7.56
C CYS A 42 5.08 2.75 6.03
N ILE A 43 4.29 3.61 5.35
CA ILE A 43 4.24 3.65 3.89
C ILE A 43 5.62 3.83 3.25
N TYR A 44 6.39 4.86 3.64
CA TYR A 44 7.68 5.08 2.97
C TYR A 44 8.74 4.02 3.34
N MET A 45 8.59 3.34 4.48
CA MET A 45 9.46 2.22 4.84
C MET A 45 9.17 1.03 3.91
N GLU A 46 7.91 0.70 3.68
CA GLU A 46 7.54 -0.36 2.70
C GLU A 46 7.88 0.05 1.26
N CYS A 47 7.85 1.34 0.92
CA CYS A 47 8.37 1.81 -0.37
C CYS A 47 9.88 1.53 -0.51
N ALA A 48 10.66 1.61 0.57
CA ALA A 48 12.07 1.24 0.54
C ALA A 48 12.26 -0.27 0.36
N GLU A 49 11.42 -1.11 0.98
CA GLU A 49 11.42 -2.57 0.77
C GLU A 49 10.99 -2.93 -0.67
N LEU A 50 10.01 -2.21 -1.22
CA LEU A 50 9.59 -2.32 -2.61
C LEU A 50 10.74 -1.98 -3.58
N ILE A 51 11.47 -0.88 -3.34
CA ILE A 51 12.65 -0.52 -4.14
C ILE A 51 13.71 -1.63 -4.09
N ASP A 52 13.95 -2.25 -2.93
CA ASP A 52 14.94 -3.33 -2.79
C ASP A 52 14.53 -4.64 -3.48
N SER A 53 13.30 -4.72 -3.99
CA SER A 53 12.84 -5.83 -4.85
C SER A 53 13.37 -5.73 -6.28
N PHE A 54 13.97 -4.60 -6.66
CA PHE A 54 14.58 -4.35 -7.97
C PHE A 54 16.11 -4.29 -7.87
N ALA A 55 16.81 -4.60 -8.96
CA ALA A 55 18.27 -4.50 -9.05
C ALA A 55 18.76 -3.04 -9.22
N TRP A 56 18.41 -2.15 -8.28
CA TRP A 56 18.75 -0.72 -8.32
C TRP A 56 20.21 -0.41 -7.93
N LYS A 57 20.85 -1.31 -7.17
CA LYS A 57 22.22 -1.13 -6.67
C LYS A 57 23.21 -1.18 -7.82
N HIS A 58 23.65 -0.01 -8.30
CA HIS A 58 24.62 0.09 -9.40
C HIS A 58 25.99 -0.55 -9.10
N TRP A 59 26.26 -0.94 -7.85
CA TRP A 59 27.52 -1.58 -7.42
C TRP A 59 27.37 -3.05 -6.98
N LYS A 60 26.16 -3.62 -6.94
CA LYS A 60 25.92 -4.98 -6.44
C LYS A 60 24.76 -5.63 -7.19
N ASN A 61 24.94 -6.89 -7.61
CA ASN A 61 23.88 -7.72 -8.19
C ASN A 61 23.14 -7.05 -9.37
N ILE A 62 23.89 -6.33 -10.21
CA ILE A 62 23.37 -5.46 -11.28
C ILE A 62 22.50 -6.22 -12.31
N SER A 63 22.69 -7.54 -12.42
CA SER A 63 21.96 -8.40 -13.36
C SER A 63 20.94 -9.31 -12.67
N GLU A 64 20.66 -9.11 -11.38
CA GLU A 64 19.58 -9.87 -10.73
C GLU A 64 18.22 -9.49 -11.31
N PRO A 65 17.34 -10.48 -11.56
CA PRO A 65 15.98 -10.19 -12.00
C PRO A 65 15.18 -9.55 -10.86
N THR A 66 14.18 -8.75 -11.22
CA THR A 66 13.20 -8.23 -10.27
C THR A 66 12.52 -9.37 -9.51
N ASN A 67 12.45 -9.24 -8.19
CA ASN A 67 11.70 -10.17 -7.36
C ASN A 67 10.20 -9.81 -7.38
N TRP A 68 9.49 -10.24 -8.42
CA TRP A 68 8.06 -9.95 -8.61
C TRP A 68 7.14 -10.52 -7.53
N GLU A 69 7.57 -11.57 -6.83
CA GLU A 69 6.82 -12.08 -5.68
C GLU A 69 6.87 -11.07 -4.54
N ASN A 70 8.07 -10.57 -4.22
CA ASN A 70 8.25 -9.56 -3.19
C ASN A 70 7.58 -8.24 -3.56
N VAL A 71 7.68 -7.78 -4.81
CA VAL A 71 6.97 -6.58 -5.30
C VAL A 71 5.48 -6.63 -4.95
N ARG A 72 4.82 -7.78 -5.10
CA ARG A 72 3.39 -7.92 -4.78
C ARG A 72 3.14 -7.86 -3.28
N ILE A 73 4.02 -8.43 -2.47
CA ILE A 73 3.94 -8.37 -1.00
C ILE A 73 4.05 -6.92 -0.55
N GLU A 74 5.08 -6.19 -0.99
CA GLU A 74 5.29 -4.82 -0.53
C GLU A 74 4.19 -3.87 -1.00
N ILE A 75 3.63 -4.06 -2.20
CA ILE A 75 2.46 -3.29 -2.65
C ILE A 75 1.25 -3.56 -1.73
N VAL A 76 1.06 -4.81 -1.29
CA VAL A 76 -0.01 -5.16 -0.35
C VAL A 76 0.26 -4.54 1.03
N ASP A 77 1.50 -4.49 1.49
CA ASP A 77 1.85 -3.89 2.78
C ASP A 77 1.67 -2.37 2.75
N ILE A 78 2.09 -1.69 1.68
CA ILE A 78 1.75 -0.28 1.41
C ILE A 78 0.23 -0.09 1.45
N TRP A 79 -0.55 -0.98 0.84
CA TRP A 79 -2.01 -0.90 0.82
C TRP A 79 -2.63 -0.99 2.21
N HIS A 80 -2.13 -1.85 3.10
CA HIS A 80 -2.59 -1.92 4.50
C HIS A 80 -2.42 -0.57 5.20
N PHE A 81 -1.31 0.11 4.99
CA PHE A 81 -1.03 1.40 5.63
C PHE A 81 -1.80 2.57 5.00
N ILE A 82 -2.06 2.54 3.69
CA ILE A 82 -2.99 3.49 3.04
C ILE A 82 -4.41 3.34 3.62
N LEU A 83 -4.92 2.11 3.70
CA LEU A 83 -6.24 1.86 4.29
C LEU A 83 -6.31 2.33 5.76
N SER A 84 -5.24 2.10 6.53
CA SER A 84 -5.13 2.55 7.91
C SER A 84 -5.15 4.08 8.03
N LEU A 85 -4.42 4.78 7.15
CA LEU A 85 -4.40 6.24 7.09
C LEU A 85 -5.77 6.84 6.72
N LEU A 86 -6.51 6.20 5.81
CA LEU A 86 -7.87 6.59 5.47
C LEU A 86 -8.84 6.40 6.64
N LEU A 87 -8.70 5.30 7.38
CA LEU A 87 -9.53 4.97 8.54
C LEU A 87 -9.21 5.82 9.79
N GLU A 88 -8.00 6.35 9.91
CA GLU A 88 -7.56 7.22 11.01
C GLU A 88 -8.41 8.49 11.10
N ASN A 89 -8.61 9.15 9.95
CA ASN A 89 -9.16 10.52 9.89
C ASN A 89 -10.68 10.57 9.69
N LYS A 90 -11.37 9.44 9.72
CA LYS A 90 -12.77 9.37 9.28
C LYS A 90 -13.66 8.57 10.23
N LYS A 91 -14.94 8.96 10.28
CA LYS A 91 -16.01 8.16 10.91
C LYS A 91 -16.16 6.83 10.16
N GLN A 92 -16.57 5.77 10.86
CA GLN A 92 -16.71 4.41 10.31
C GLN A 92 -17.86 4.31 9.29
N ASP A 93 -17.68 4.88 8.09
CA ASP A 93 -18.55 4.65 6.94
C ASP A 93 -17.73 3.97 5.83
N PHE A 94 -17.58 2.65 5.98
CA PHE A 94 -16.78 1.84 5.06
C PHE A 94 -17.31 1.87 3.63
N HIS A 95 -18.64 1.94 3.47
CA HIS A 95 -19.27 1.93 2.15
C HIS A 95 -18.98 3.22 1.39
N LEU A 96 -19.06 4.37 2.08
CA LEU A 96 -18.69 5.65 1.50
C LEU A 96 -17.22 5.65 1.03
N PHE A 97 -16.28 5.20 1.86
CA PHE A 97 -14.85 5.17 1.45
C PHE A 97 -14.59 4.18 0.33
N ALA A 98 -15.22 3.02 0.37
CA ALA A 98 -15.11 2.07 -0.72
C ALA A 98 -15.62 2.67 -2.04
N THR A 99 -16.68 3.47 -1.98
CA THR A 99 -17.20 4.20 -3.15
C THR A 99 -16.24 5.29 -3.61
N GLU A 100 -15.69 6.10 -2.69
CA GLU A 100 -14.70 7.14 -3.00
C GLU A 100 -13.46 6.53 -3.67
N ILE A 101 -12.86 5.49 -3.07
CA ILE A 101 -11.69 4.79 -3.62
C ILE A 101 -12.00 4.19 -5.00
N ALA A 102 -13.13 3.48 -5.13
CA ALA A 102 -13.52 2.86 -6.39
C ALA A 102 -13.89 3.89 -7.48
N SER A 103 -14.10 5.16 -7.12
CA SER A 103 -14.38 6.25 -8.05
C SER A 103 -13.12 6.95 -8.58
N VAL A 104 -11.96 6.72 -7.95
CA VAL A 104 -10.68 7.28 -8.41
C VAL A 104 -10.33 6.68 -9.77
N SER A 105 -10.15 7.53 -10.78
CA SER A 105 -9.90 7.09 -12.16
C SER A 105 -8.68 6.16 -12.26
N VAL A 106 -7.58 6.54 -11.59
CA VAL A 106 -6.34 5.75 -11.58
C VAL A 106 -6.55 4.36 -10.95
N PHE A 107 -7.37 4.26 -9.90
CA PHE A 107 -7.72 2.96 -9.31
C PHE A 107 -8.59 2.10 -10.24
N GLN A 108 -9.52 2.73 -10.96
CA GLN A 108 -10.34 2.04 -11.95
C GLN A 108 -9.49 1.51 -13.11
N ASP A 109 -8.50 2.26 -13.54
CA ASP A 109 -7.60 1.86 -14.62
C ASP A 109 -6.66 0.74 -14.16
N PHE A 110 -6.07 0.85 -12.97
CA PHE A 110 -5.31 -0.24 -12.33
C PHE A 110 -6.10 -1.56 -12.29
N CYS A 111 -7.38 -1.51 -11.91
CA CYS A 111 -8.24 -2.69 -11.84
C CYS A 111 -8.52 -3.37 -13.21
N LYS A 112 -8.17 -2.72 -14.33
CA LYS A 112 -8.31 -3.26 -15.69
C LYS A 112 -6.98 -3.72 -16.29
N GLU A 113 -5.86 -3.45 -15.64
CA GLU A 113 -4.53 -3.79 -16.15
C GLU A 113 -4.31 -5.31 -16.24
N GLU A 114 -3.50 -5.73 -17.20
CA GLU A 114 -3.14 -7.14 -17.36
C GLU A 114 -2.11 -7.57 -16.31
N ASN A 115 -2.17 -8.84 -15.89
CA ASN A 115 -1.36 -9.40 -14.79
C ASN A 115 0.13 -9.61 -15.09
N LYS A 116 0.67 -9.01 -16.17
CA LYS A 116 2.07 -9.22 -16.59
C LYS A 116 2.80 -7.88 -16.70
N PRO A 117 3.61 -7.53 -15.68
CA PRO A 117 4.49 -6.39 -15.80
C PRO A 117 5.56 -6.65 -16.86
N SER A 118 5.98 -5.58 -17.52
CA SER A 118 7.06 -5.60 -18.49
C SER A 118 8.41 -5.84 -17.80
N GLU A 119 9.29 -6.61 -18.44
CA GLU A 119 10.66 -6.87 -17.96
C GLU A 119 11.68 -5.86 -18.53
N ASN A 120 11.22 -4.80 -19.19
CA ASN A 120 12.09 -3.78 -19.77
C ASN A 120 12.77 -2.94 -18.68
N GLN A 121 14.11 -2.94 -18.64
CA GLN A 121 14.90 -2.19 -17.66
C GLN A 121 14.62 -0.68 -17.66
N SER A 122 14.32 -0.08 -18.82
CA SER A 122 14.01 1.36 -18.89
C SER A 122 12.69 1.68 -18.17
N GLU A 123 11.76 0.74 -18.13
CA GLU A 123 10.47 0.89 -17.45
C GLU A 123 10.62 0.68 -15.93
N ILE A 124 11.53 -0.22 -15.51
CA ILE A 124 11.86 -0.43 -14.09
C ILE A 124 12.37 0.85 -13.44
N TYR A 125 13.30 1.59 -14.08
CA TYR A 125 13.77 2.86 -13.52
C TYR A 125 12.68 3.95 -13.52
N GLY A 126 11.71 3.88 -14.44
CA GLY A 126 10.50 4.70 -14.37
C GLY A 126 9.71 4.43 -13.09
N ILE A 127 9.44 3.14 -12.80
CA ILE A 127 8.75 2.72 -11.58
C ILE A 127 9.50 3.16 -10.32
N LEU A 128 10.83 3.00 -10.28
CA LEU A 128 11.65 3.43 -9.14
C LEU A 128 11.51 4.94 -8.89
N ASN A 129 11.60 5.76 -9.93
CA ASN A 129 11.41 7.21 -9.81
C ASN A 129 10.00 7.55 -9.31
N ASP A 130 8.97 6.85 -9.77
CA ASP A 130 7.60 7.06 -9.32
C ASP A 130 7.41 6.72 -7.83
N ILE A 131 8.05 5.65 -7.34
CA ILE A 131 8.05 5.29 -5.91
C ILE A 131 8.77 6.36 -5.09
N GLU A 132 9.92 6.85 -5.56
CA GLU A 132 10.70 7.88 -4.87
C GLU A 132 9.93 9.21 -4.72
N LEU A 133 8.97 9.53 -5.60
CA LEU A 133 8.11 10.71 -5.46
C LEU A 133 7.15 10.63 -4.27
N ILE A 134 6.94 9.44 -3.70
CA ILE A 134 6.00 9.18 -2.59
C ILE A 134 6.69 9.30 -1.22
N ILE A 135 8.02 9.13 -1.17
CA ILE A 135 8.87 9.14 0.04
C ILE A 135 9.22 10.57 0.44
#